data_AF-A0A934VP58-F1
#
_entry.id   AF-A0A934VP58-F1
#
_cell.length_a   1.000
_cell.length_b   1.000
_cell.length_c   1.000
_cell.angle_alpha   90.00
_cell.angle_beta   90.00
_cell.angle_gamma   90.00
#
_symmetry.space_group_name_H-M   'P 1'
#
loop_
_entity.id
_entity.type
_entity.pdbx_description
1 polymer ?
#
loop_
_entity_poly.entity_id
_entity_poly.type
_entity_poly.pdbx_seq_one_letter_code
_entity_poly.pdbx_strand_id
1 'polypeptide(L)' 'DNVFIERLWRSVKYEEIYLHEHATLIGLCAGLEKWFARYNDWRPHEALENRTPRAVYDASDKLEPLAEQEAA' A
#
# COMPACT_ATOMS: atom_id res chain seq x y z
N ASP A 1 3.37 -6.49 11.89
CA ASP A 1 3.39 -7.95 11.70
C ASP A 1 4.03 -8.27 10.35
N ASN A 2 5.04 -9.15 10.31
CA ASN A 2 5.80 -9.46 9.09
C ASN A 2 4.91 -10.09 7.99
N VAL A 3 3.82 -10.76 8.37
CA VAL A 3 2.92 -11.45 7.43
C VAL A 3 2.31 -10.49 6.39
N PHE A 4 2.08 -9.23 6.77
CA PHE A 4 1.54 -8.22 5.88
C PHE A 4 2.53 -7.87 4.77
N ILE A 5 3.79 -7.64 5.15
CA ILE A 5 4.89 -7.32 4.24
C ILE A 5 5.11 -8.49 3.27
N GLU A 6 5.09 -9.73 3.77
CA GLU A 6 5.23 -10.92 2.93
C GLU A 6 4.08 -11.09 1.92
N ARG A 7 2.83 -10.85 2.36
CA ARG A 7 1.66 -10.89 1.46
C ARG A 7 1.74 -9.81 0.39
N LEU A 8 2.12 -8.59 0.76
CA LEU A 8 2.33 -7.49 -0.17
C LEU A 8 3.36 -7.87 -1.22
N TRP A 9 4.53 -8.33 -0.80
CA TRP A 9 5.61 -8.73 -1.72
C TRP A 9 5.25 -9.92 -2.61
N ARG A 10 4.42 -10.85 -2.12
CA ARG A 10 3.88 -11.91 -2.96
C ARG A 10 3.00 -11.32 -4.05
N SER A 11 2.05 -10.45 -3.72
CA SER A 11 1.19 -9.79 -4.72
C SER A 11 2.00 -8.99 -5.74
N VAL A 12 2.94 -8.14 -5.31
CA VAL A 12 3.79 -7.35 -6.24
C VAL A 12 4.52 -8.26 -7.22
N LYS A 13 5.12 -9.35 -6.73
CA LYS A 13 5.87 -10.29 -7.58
C LYS A 13 4.99 -10.94 -8.63
N TYR A 14 3.84 -11.48 -8.23
CA TYR A 14 2.97 -12.22 -9.15
C TYR A 14 2.13 -11.33 -10.06
N GLU A 15 1.75 -10.14 -9.61
CA GLU A 15 0.82 -9.28 -10.35
C GLU A 15 1.55 -8.23 -11.22
N GLU A 16 2.77 -7.83 -10.85
CA GLU A 16 3.58 -6.88 -11.63
C GLU A 16 4.84 -7.55 -12.19
N ILE A 17 5.76 -7.99 -11.34
CA ILE A 17 7.14 -8.33 -11.76
C ILE A 17 7.19 -9.56 -12.68
N TYR A 18 6.42 -10.60 -12.40
CA TYR A 18 6.47 -11.86 -13.17
C TYR A 18 5.60 -11.83 -14.43
N LEU A 19 4.62 -10.93 -14.52
CA LEU A 19 3.71 -10.83 -15.66
C LEU A 19 4.19 -9.82 -16.70
N HIS A 20 5.02 -8.86 -16.32
CA HIS A 20 5.47 -7.79 -17.19
C HIS A 20 6.95 -7.90 -17.50
N GLU A 21 7.28 -7.82 -18.78
CA GLU A 21 8.65 -7.66 -19.22
C GLU A 21 9.06 -6.18 -19.13
N HIS A 22 9.83 -5.84 -18.09
CA HIS A 22 10.39 -4.50 -17.97
C HIS A 22 11.78 -4.46 -18.62
N ALA A 23 11.84 -3.91 -19.83
CA ALA A 23 13.09 -3.80 -20.59
C ALA A 23 14.15 -2.88 -19.93
N THR A 24 13.72 -1.99 -19.02
CA THR A 24 14.61 -1.06 -18.32
C THR A 24 14.20 -0.89 -16.87
N LEU A 25 15.15 -0.48 -16.02
CA LEU A 25 14.88 -0.13 -14.62
C LEU A 25 13.83 0.99 -14.50
N ILE A 26 13.87 1.98 -15.38
CA ILE A 26 12.89 3.06 -15.41
C ILE A 26 11.49 2.50 -15.68
N GLY A 27 11.37 1.58 -16.64
CA GLY A 27 10.12 0.88 -16.93
C GLY A 27 9.60 0.06 -15.76
N LEU A 28 10.49 -0.61 -15.02
CA LEU A 28 10.14 -1.33 -13.79
C LEU A 28 9.64 -0.38 -12.69
N CYS A 29 10.36 0.70 -12.42
CA CYS A 29 9.95 1.70 -11.42
C CYS A 29 8.58 2.29 -11.74
N ALA A 30 8.32 2.66 -13.00
CA ALA A 30 7.03 3.19 -13.42
C ALA A 30 5.90 2.15 -13.33
N GLY A 31 6.19 0.87 -13.60
CA GLY A 31 5.25 -0.23 -13.41
C GLY A 31 4.88 -0.41 -11.94
N LEU A 32 5.90 -0.50 -11.07
CA LEU A 32 5.72 -0.61 -9.62
C LEU A 32 4.93 0.57 -9.06
N GLU A 33 5.23 1.81 -9.45
CA GLU A 33 4.50 3.00 -8.99
C GLU A 33 3.00 2.91 -9.31
N LYS A 34 2.66 2.54 -10.55
CA LYS A 34 1.27 2.32 -10.97
C LYS A 34 0.61 1.19 -10.20
N TRP A 35 1.34 0.08 -10.00
CA TRP A 35 0.84 -1.07 -9.28
C TRP A 35 0.53 -0.73 -7.82
N PHE A 36 1.44 -0.04 -7.11
CA PHE A 36 1.23 0.38 -5.74
C PHE A 36 0.10 1.40 -5.60
N ALA A 37 0.00 2.37 -6.51
CA ALA A 37 -1.12 3.31 -6.53
C ALA A 37 -2.46 2.56 -6.65
N ARG A 38 -2.56 1.61 -7.60
CA ARG A 38 -3.75 0.76 -7.73
C ARG A 38 -4.00 -0.10 -6.51
N TYR A 39 -2.99 -0.76 -5.96
CA TYR A 39 -3.12 -1.64 -4.79
C TYR A 39 -3.70 -0.87 -3.59
N ASN A 40 -3.17 0.33 -3.33
CA ASN A 40 -3.58 1.16 -2.21
C ASN A 40 -5.02 1.68 -2.32
N ASP A 41 -5.53 1.84 -3.54
CA ASP A 41 -6.81 2.50 -3.81
C ASP A 41 -7.95 1.54 -4.20
N TRP A 42 -7.64 0.36 -4.74
CA TRP A 42 -8.66 -0.52 -5.33
C TRP A 42 -9.01 -1.73 -4.49
N ARG A 43 -8.07 -2.33 -3.76
CA ARG A 43 -8.27 -3.65 -3.14
C ARG A 43 -8.67 -3.51 -1.65
N PRO A 44 -9.89 -3.92 -1.26
CA PRO A 44 -10.24 -4.09 0.14
C PRO A 44 -9.48 -5.26 0.76
N HIS A 45 -9.08 -5.13 2.02
CA HIS A 45 -8.45 -6.23 2.77
C HIS A 45 -9.30 -6.60 3.97
N GLU A 46 -9.58 -7.90 4.16
CA GLU A 46 -10.32 -8.37 5.35
C GLU A 46 -9.65 -7.97 6.66
N ALA A 47 -8.31 -8.00 6.71
CA ALA A 47 -7.54 -7.55 7.86
C ALA A 47 -7.69 -6.03 8.15
N LEU A 48 -8.21 -5.26 7.20
CA LEU A 48 -8.49 -3.83 7.30
C LEU A 48 -10.01 -3.57 7.30
N GLU A 49 -10.81 -4.50 7.82
CA GLU A 49 -12.28 -4.37 7.87
C GLU A 49 -12.92 -4.13 6.49
N ASN A 50 -12.36 -4.76 5.44
CA ASN A 50 -12.75 -4.53 4.04
C ASN A 50 -12.60 -3.08 3.58
N ARG A 51 -11.61 -2.36 4.12
CA ARG A 51 -11.16 -1.06 3.62
C ARG A 51 -9.90 -1.22 2.79
N THR A 52 -9.62 -0.21 1.97
CA THR A 52 -8.37 -0.13 1.20
C THR A 52 -7.24 0.40 2.08
N PRO A 53 -5.97 0.09 1.75
CA PRO A 53 -4.82 0.61 2.50
C PRO A 53 -4.84 2.14 2.59
N ARG A 54 -5.17 2.84 1.49
CA ARG A 54 -5.31 4.31 1.50
C ARG A 54 -6.39 4.77 2.46
N ALA A 55 -7.57 4.15 2.44
CA ALA A 55 -8.68 4.57 3.30
C ALA A 55 -8.34 4.44 4.79
N VAL A 56 -7.54 3.46 5.18
CA VAL A 56 -7.07 3.32 6.58
C VAL A 56 -6.00 4.35 6.89
N TYR A 57 -5.02 4.54 6.00
CA TYR A 57 -3.95 5.52 6.18
C TYR A 57 -4.48 6.96 6.33
N ASP A 58 -5.38 7.38 5.44
CA ASP A 58 -6.01 8.70 5.49
C ASP A 58 -6.89 8.90 6.73
N ALA A 59 -7.38 7.81 7.33
CA ALA A 59 -8.13 7.86 8.58
C ALA A 59 -7.21 7.89 9.81
N SER A 60 -6.04 7.24 9.77
CA SER A 60 -5.03 7.35 10.81
C SER A 60 -4.38 8.74 10.84
N ASP A 61 -4.14 9.35 9.68
CA ASP A 61 -3.57 10.71 9.57
C ASP A 61 -4.50 11.77 10.21
N LYS A 62 -5.82 11.58 10.09
CA LYS A 62 -6.83 12.45 10.74
C LYS A 62 -6.94 12.29 12.25
N LEU A 63 -6.29 11.28 12.84
CA LEU A 63 -6.31 11.03 14.29
C LEU A 63 -5.12 11.67 15.03
N GLU A 64 -4.12 12.22 14.31
CA GLU A 64 -3.03 13.03 14.89
C GLU A 64 -3.24 14.55 14.66
N PRO A 65 -4.18 15.17 15.39
CA PRO A 65 -3.91 16.53 15.87
C PRO A 65 -4.31 16.80 17.34
N LEU A 66 -4.70 15.80 18.14
CA LEU A 66 -5.25 16.03 19.49
C LEU A 66 -4.38 15.52 20.66
N ALA A 67 -3.30 14.81 20.41
CA ALA A 67 -2.50 14.21 21.48
C ALA A 67 -1.44 15.15 22.11
N GLU A 68 -1.22 16.34 21.55
CA GLU A 68 -0.16 17.26 22.02
C GLU A 68 -0.66 18.49 22.82
N GLN A 69 -1.95 18.59 23.16
CA GLN A 69 -2.50 19.78 23.86
C GLN A 69 -2.85 19.60 25.35
N GLU A 70 -2.56 18.45 25.99
CA GLU A 70 -2.81 18.25 27.43
C GLU A 70 -1.55 18.23 28.31
N ALA A 71 -0.45 18.84 27.88
CA ALA A 71 0.79 18.89 28.66
C ALA A 71 1.45 20.28 28.73
N ALA A 72 0.68 21.32 29.06
CA ALA A 72 1.19 22.64 29.44
C ALA A 72 0.61 23.12 30.78
#